data_AF-A0A2K3JDB8-F1
#
_entry.id   AF-A0A2K3JDB8-F1
#
_cell.length_a   1.000
_cell.length_b   1.000
_cell.length_c   1.000
_cell.angle_alpha   90.00
_cell.angle_beta   90.00
_cell.angle_gamma   90.00
#
_symmetry.space_group_name_H-M   'P 1'
#
loop_
_entity.id
_entity.type
_entity.pdbx_description
1 polymer ?
#
loop_
_entity_poly.entity_id
_entity_poly.type
_entity_poly.pdbx_seq_one_letter_code
_entity_poly.pdbx_strand_id
1 'polypeptide(L)'
;MKGQLNKGEIKDKLEVCFRKCAAGRNQLRKYVDSAMDKGITKEEILAISNKLKEEGFKDEASLCAITAIGQALKYEGENKKIKPEPPASQKKVEIYNKLRQCFKKCGLARRQLRKCVANALNSGLTKEELLAICDDLVGGFGKDQVSVCAIIAVDEVLKYEDFDKLKKMVKMYAPYMEFPE
;
A
#
# COMPACT_ATOMS: atom_id res chain seq x y z
N MET A 1 33.37 3.60 -4.62
CA MET A 1 32.65 4.46 -3.66
C MET A 1 31.18 4.50 -4.07
N LYS A 2 30.25 3.93 -3.30
CA LYS A 2 28.82 4.13 -3.55
C LYS A 2 28.51 5.57 -3.17
N GLY A 3 28.18 6.41 -4.15
CA GLY A 3 27.82 7.80 -3.89
C GLY A 3 26.67 7.84 -2.89
N GLN A 4 26.88 8.50 -1.75
CA GLN A 4 25.77 8.82 -0.86
C GLN A 4 24.81 9.71 -1.67
N LEU A 5 23.57 9.23 -1.84
CA LEU A 5 22.51 10.05 -2.41
C LEU A 5 22.39 11.31 -1.55
N ASN A 6 22.36 12.48 -2.19
CA ASN A 6 22.07 13.71 -1.45
C ASN A 6 20.63 13.63 -0.91
N LYS A 7 20.37 14.20 0.27
CA LYS A 7 19.05 14.22 0.90
C LYS A 7 17.95 14.70 -0.06
N GLY A 8 18.23 15.66 -0.94
CA GLY A 8 17.30 16.09 -1.99
C GLY A 8 16.83 14.94 -2.89
N GLU A 9 17.77 14.15 -3.42
CA GLU A 9 17.45 13.01 -4.31
C GLU A 9 16.68 11.91 -3.58
N ILE A 10 16.91 11.74 -2.28
CA ILE A 10 16.16 10.79 -1.44
C ILE A 10 14.69 11.25 -1.33
N LYS A 11 14.48 12.55 -1.08
CA LYS A 11 13.13 13.15 -0.99
C LYS A 11 12.38 13.01 -2.32
N ASP A 12 13.02 13.35 -3.43
CA ASP A 12 12.40 13.26 -4.76
C ASP A 12 11.98 11.82 -5.10
N LYS A 13 12.84 10.84 -4.81
CA LYS A 13 12.52 9.43 -5.01
C LYS A 13 11.34 8.99 -4.13
N LEU A 14 11.31 9.43 -2.88
CA LEU A 14 10.24 9.11 -1.95
C LEU A 14 8.91 9.67 -2.45
N GLU A 15 8.88 10.94 -2.86
CA GLU A 15 7.71 11.60 -3.42
C GLU A 15 7.18 10.87 -4.66
N VAL A 16 8.05 10.46 -5.58
CA VAL A 16 7.66 9.67 -6.76
C VAL A 16 7.01 8.34 -6.35
N CYS A 17 7.55 7.65 -5.34
CA CYS A 17 6.96 6.40 -4.84
C CYS A 17 5.58 6.64 -4.19
N PHE A 18 5.41 7.74 -3.45
CA PHE A 18 4.11 8.14 -2.89
C PHE A 18 3.08 8.44 -3.97
N ARG A 19 3.45 9.24 -4.98
CA ARG A 19 2.58 9.54 -6.14
C ARG A 19 2.13 8.27 -6.86
N LYS A 20 3.04 7.30 -7.06
CA LYS A 20 2.71 5.99 -7.64
C LYS A 20 1.76 5.17 -6.76
N CYS A 21 1.99 5.14 -5.44
CA CYS A 21 1.09 4.49 -4.48
C CYS A 21 -0.32 5.08 -4.54
N ALA A 22 -0.43 6.41 -4.53
CA ALA A 22 -1.70 7.12 -4.61
C ALA A 22 -2.41 6.85 -5.96
N ALA A 23 -1.69 6.91 -7.07
CA ALA A 23 -2.23 6.63 -8.40
C ALA A 23 -2.79 5.20 -8.52
N GLY A 24 -2.05 4.19 -8.03
CA GLY A 24 -2.50 2.80 -8.04
C GLY A 24 -3.78 2.59 -7.22
N ARG A 25 -3.93 3.28 -6.09
CA ARG A 25 -5.15 3.24 -5.27
C ARG A 25 -6.32 3.93 -5.96
N ASN A 26 -6.10 5.09 -6.56
CA ASN A 26 -7.14 5.81 -7.29
C ASN A 26 -7.65 5.00 -8.49
N GLN A 27 -6.74 4.33 -9.21
CA GLN A 27 -7.12 3.41 -10.28
C GLN A 27 -7.98 2.26 -9.76
N LEU A 28 -7.59 1.65 -8.62
CA LEU A 28 -8.38 0.58 -8.00
C LEU A 28 -9.78 1.07 -7.61
N ARG A 29 -9.92 2.25 -7.01
CA ARG A 29 -11.22 2.83 -6.64
C ARG A 29 -12.13 3.05 -7.84
N LYS A 30 -11.62 3.73 -8.87
CA LYS A 30 -12.38 3.96 -10.12
C LYS A 30 -12.83 2.65 -10.76
N TYR A 31 -11.98 1.62 -10.70
CA TYR A 31 -12.34 0.32 -11.26
C TYR A 31 -13.33 -0.45 -10.38
N VAL A 32 -13.30 -0.25 -9.06
CA VAL A 32 -14.33 -0.77 -8.15
C VAL A 32 -15.68 -0.16 -8.50
N ASP A 33 -15.77 1.17 -8.63
CA ASP A 33 -17.02 1.84 -9.03
C ASP A 33 -17.54 1.28 -10.36
N SER A 34 -16.68 1.24 -11.39
CA SER A 34 -17.04 0.71 -12.70
C SER A 34 -17.42 -0.78 -12.70
N ALA A 35 -16.84 -1.58 -11.80
CA ALA A 35 -17.21 -2.98 -11.64
C ALA A 35 -18.57 -3.11 -10.95
N MET A 36 -18.84 -2.28 -9.94
CA MET A 36 -20.12 -2.26 -9.23
C MET A 36 -21.25 -1.74 -10.10
N ASP A 37 -21.02 -0.70 -10.93
CA ASP A 37 -21.95 -0.25 -11.98
C ASP A 37 -22.37 -1.40 -12.92
N LYS A 38 -21.48 -2.38 -13.11
CA LYS A 38 -21.68 -3.55 -13.98
C LYS A 38 -22.21 -4.77 -13.23
N GLY A 39 -22.68 -4.64 -12.00
CA GLY A 39 -23.29 -5.73 -11.24
C GLY A 39 -22.33 -6.63 -10.48
N ILE A 40 -21.06 -6.24 -10.30
CA ILE A 40 -20.14 -6.95 -9.39
C ILE A 40 -20.43 -6.54 -7.95
N THR A 41 -20.58 -7.50 -7.03
CA THR A 41 -20.87 -7.20 -5.63
C THR A 41 -19.61 -6.97 -4.80
N LYS A 42 -19.74 -6.34 -3.62
CA LYS A 42 -18.62 -6.15 -2.69
C LYS A 42 -18.02 -7.47 -2.20
N GLU A 43 -18.82 -8.52 -2.06
CA GLU A 43 -18.37 -9.87 -1.68
C GLU A 43 -17.47 -10.46 -2.77
N GLU A 44 -17.80 -10.23 -4.05
CA GLU A 44 -16.99 -10.66 -5.17
C GLU A 44 -15.68 -9.88 -5.27
N ILE A 45 -15.71 -8.59 -4.96
CA ILE A 45 -14.51 -7.75 -4.83
C ILE A 45 -13.60 -8.27 -3.71
N LEU A 46 -14.16 -8.65 -2.56
CA LEU A 46 -13.42 -9.27 -1.46
C LEU A 46 -12.80 -10.61 -1.85
N ALA A 47 -13.55 -11.44 -2.58
CA ALA A 47 -13.07 -12.74 -3.03
C ALA A 47 -11.81 -12.62 -3.91
N ILE A 48 -11.65 -11.54 -4.68
CA ILE A 48 -10.42 -11.27 -5.44
C ILE A 48 -9.23 -11.12 -4.50
N SER A 49 -9.38 -10.35 -3.42
CA SER A 49 -8.31 -10.16 -2.45
C SER A 49 -7.92 -11.46 -1.76
N ASN A 50 -8.90 -12.30 -1.40
CA ASN A 50 -8.63 -13.59 -0.77
C ASN A 50 -7.84 -14.51 -1.71
N LYS A 51 -8.23 -14.60 -2.99
CA LYS A 51 -7.46 -15.38 -3.97
C LYS A 51 -6.04 -14.83 -4.16
N LEU A 52 -5.87 -13.52 -4.18
CA LEU A 52 -4.52 -12.93 -4.28
C LEU A 52 -3.65 -13.24 -3.04
N LYS A 53 -4.27 -13.33 -1.86
CA LYS A 53 -3.58 -13.75 -0.63
C LYS A 53 -3.11 -15.20 -0.71
N GLU A 54 -3.94 -16.08 -1.27
CA GLU A 54 -3.59 -17.49 -1.55
C GLU A 54 -2.47 -17.61 -2.60
N GLU A 55 -2.46 -16.73 -3.60
CA GLU A 55 -1.42 -16.64 -4.64
C GLU A 55 -0.10 -15.97 -4.19
N GLY A 56 0.08 -15.72 -2.89
CA GLY A 56 1.33 -15.21 -2.32
C GLY A 56 1.45 -13.69 -2.20
N PHE A 57 0.38 -12.91 -2.44
CA PHE A 57 0.36 -11.45 -2.25
C PHE A 57 -0.18 -11.05 -0.86
N LYS A 58 0.24 -11.73 0.22
CA LYS A 58 -0.47 -11.70 1.51
C LYS A 58 -0.67 -10.29 2.12
N ASP A 59 0.40 -9.52 2.29
CA ASP A 59 0.32 -8.20 2.95
C ASP A 59 -0.22 -7.12 2.02
N GLU A 60 0.21 -7.17 0.75
CA GLU A 60 -0.17 -6.20 -0.27
C GLU A 60 -1.66 -6.33 -0.67
N ALA A 61 -2.19 -7.55 -0.73
CA ALA A 61 -3.60 -7.80 -1.02
C ALA A 61 -4.48 -7.26 0.10
N SER A 62 -4.13 -7.51 1.36
CA SER A 62 -4.94 -7.12 2.53
C SER A 62 -5.19 -5.61 2.58
N LEU A 63 -4.15 -4.79 2.40
CA LEU A 63 -4.33 -3.34 2.37
C LEU A 63 -5.11 -2.89 1.13
N CYS A 64 -4.97 -3.55 -0.02
CA CYS A 64 -5.69 -3.17 -1.25
C CYS A 64 -7.17 -3.56 -1.11
N ALA A 65 -7.47 -4.62 -0.37
CA ALA A 65 -8.82 -5.01 0.05
C ALA A 65 -9.49 -3.90 0.85
N ILE A 66 -8.80 -3.30 1.82
CA ILE A 66 -9.35 -2.18 2.62
C ILE A 66 -9.73 -1.01 1.70
N THR A 67 -8.88 -0.69 0.72
CA THR A 67 -9.16 0.38 -0.24
C THR A 67 -10.36 0.04 -1.14
N ALA A 68 -10.42 -1.20 -1.62
CA ALA A 68 -11.50 -1.65 -2.49
C ALA A 68 -12.84 -1.74 -1.75
N ILE A 69 -12.85 -2.27 -0.52
CA ILE A 69 -14.06 -2.38 0.29
C ILE A 69 -14.54 -1.03 0.81
N GLY A 70 -13.63 -0.15 1.24
CA GLY A 70 -14.02 1.22 1.59
C GLY A 70 -14.74 1.92 0.43
N GLN A 71 -14.25 1.72 -0.81
CA GLN A 71 -14.90 2.25 -2.00
C GLN A 71 -16.25 1.55 -2.28
N ALA A 72 -16.31 0.23 -2.17
CA ALA A 72 -17.54 -0.52 -2.42
C ALA A 72 -18.67 -0.15 -1.46
N LEU A 73 -18.33 0.04 -0.17
CA LEU A 73 -19.28 0.51 0.84
C LEU A 73 -19.73 1.95 0.59
N LYS A 74 -18.81 2.83 0.15
CA LYS A 74 -19.15 4.20 -0.25
C LYS A 74 -20.12 4.20 -1.44
N TYR A 75 -19.83 3.41 -2.47
CA TYR A 75 -20.68 3.24 -3.63
C TYR A 75 -22.08 2.74 -3.23
N GLU A 76 -22.20 1.73 -2.37
CA GLU A 76 -23.50 1.27 -1.86
C GLU A 76 -24.25 2.36 -1.08
N GLY A 77 -23.52 3.18 -0.31
CA GLY A 77 -24.08 4.30 0.44
C GLY A 77 -24.67 5.38 -0.46
N GLU A 78 -23.99 5.69 -1.56
CA GLU A 78 -24.36 6.74 -2.54
C GLU A 78 -25.42 6.25 -3.55
N ASN A 79 -25.38 4.98 -3.96
CA ASN A 79 -26.19 4.43 -5.06
C ASN A 79 -27.34 3.51 -4.62
N LYS A 80 -27.91 3.70 -3.42
CA LYS A 80 -28.94 2.84 -2.79
C LYS A 80 -30.20 2.52 -3.61
N LYS A 81 -30.40 3.09 -4.81
CA LYS A 81 -31.67 3.02 -5.54
C LYS A 81 -31.70 2.09 -6.74
N ILE A 82 -30.55 1.66 -7.29
CA ILE A 82 -30.53 0.79 -8.48
C ILE A 82 -29.45 -0.28 -8.25
N LYS A 83 -29.87 -1.52 -8.01
CA LYS A 83 -28.95 -2.67 -8.07
C LYS A 83 -28.78 -3.02 -9.54
N PRO A 84 -27.59 -2.83 -10.13
CA PRO A 84 -27.36 -3.22 -11.52
C PRO A 84 -27.55 -4.73 -11.68
N GLU A 85 -28.11 -5.13 -12.82
CA GLU A 85 -28.27 -6.54 -13.15
C GLU A 85 -26.90 -7.23 -13.24
N PRO A 86 -26.79 -8.48 -12.77
CA PRO A 86 -25.56 -9.24 -12.89
C PRO A 86 -25.12 -9.37 -14.36
N PRO A 87 -23.83 -9.20 -14.66
CA PRO A 87 -23.34 -9.29 -16.03
C PRO A 87 -23.34 -10.76 -16.48
N ALA A 88 -23.45 -10.96 -17.81
CA ALA A 88 -23.24 -12.27 -18.42
C ALA A 88 -21.89 -12.89 -18.01
N SER A 89 -21.83 -14.21 -17.87
CA SER A 89 -20.69 -14.96 -17.29
C SER A 89 -19.34 -14.60 -17.93
N GLN A 90 -19.26 -14.47 -19.25
CA GLN A 90 -18.02 -14.09 -19.95
C GLN A 90 -17.59 -12.65 -19.62
N LYS A 91 -18.50 -11.68 -19.67
CA LYS A 91 -18.21 -10.28 -19.29
C LYS A 91 -17.79 -10.16 -17.82
N LYS A 92 -18.37 -10.98 -16.96
CA LYS A 92 -18.01 -11.06 -15.54
C LYS A 92 -16.56 -11.48 -15.35
N VAL A 93 -16.09 -12.48 -16.08
CA VAL A 93 -14.68 -12.94 -16.05
C VAL A 93 -13.73 -11.84 -16.51
N GLU A 94 -14.08 -11.08 -17.55
CA GLU A 94 -13.26 -9.95 -18.01
C GLU A 94 -13.15 -8.84 -16.95
N ILE A 95 -14.28 -8.45 -16.34
CA ILE A 95 -14.31 -7.44 -15.28
C ILE A 95 -13.46 -7.92 -14.10
N TYR A 96 -13.60 -9.19 -13.72
CA TYR A 96 -12.83 -9.82 -12.65
C TYR A 96 -11.32 -9.79 -12.93
N ASN A 97 -10.91 -10.16 -14.14
CA ASN A 97 -9.50 -10.17 -14.53
C ASN A 97 -8.88 -8.77 -14.50
N LYS A 98 -9.59 -7.76 -14.99
CA LYS A 98 -9.16 -6.36 -14.93
C LYS A 98 -9.11 -5.82 -13.49
N LEU A 99 -10.09 -6.16 -12.65
CA LEU A 99 -10.08 -5.78 -11.24
C LEU A 99 -8.90 -6.44 -10.52
N ARG A 100 -8.65 -7.73 -10.75
CA ARG A 100 -7.48 -8.46 -10.25
C ARG A 100 -6.16 -7.80 -10.67
N GLN A 101 -6.04 -7.33 -11.92
CA GLN A 101 -4.87 -6.57 -12.37
C GLN A 101 -4.72 -5.23 -11.61
N CYS A 102 -5.82 -4.53 -11.34
CA CYS A 102 -5.79 -3.29 -10.54
C CYS A 102 -5.33 -3.55 -9.10
N PHE A 103 -5.80 -4.64 -8.48
CA PHE A 103 -5.30 -5.08 -7.17
C PHE A 103 -3.79 -5.36 -7.21
N LYS A 104 -3.29 -6.09 -8.21
CA LYS A 104 -1.85 -6.35 -8.37
C LYS A 104 -1.05 -5.06 -8.52
N LYS A 105 -1.49 -4.12 -9.35
CA LYS A 105 -0.84 -2.81 -9.52
C LYS A 105 -0.81 -1.99 -8.22
N CYS A 106 -1.95 -1.94 -7.50
CA CYS A 106 -2.04 -1.33 -6.18
C CYS A 106 -1.03 -1.95 -5.20
N GLY A 107 -0.96 -3.28 -5.15
CA GLY A 107 -0.05 -4.01 -4.26
C GLY A 107 1.42 -3.75 -4.59
N LEU A 108 1.79 -3.80 -5.87
CA LEU A 108 3.16 -3.54 -6.32
C LEU A 108 3.60 -2.10 -6.01
N ALA A 109 2.75 -1.10 -6.23
CA ALA A 109 3.06 0.29 -5.92
C ALA A 109 3.31 0.50 -4.42
N ARG A 110 2.58 -0.23 -3.56
CA ARG A 110 2.79 -0.20 -2.10
C ARG A 110 4.07 -0.90 -1.67
N ARG A 111 4.36 -2.05 -2.25
CA ARG A 111 5.63 -2.74 -2.02
C ARG A 111 6.81 -1.87 -2.43
N GLN A 112 6.68 -1.14 -3.54
CA GLN A 112 7.67 -0.16 -3.96
C GLN A 112 7.80 0.96 -2.92
N LEU A 113 6.69 1.53 -2.43
CA LEU A 113 6.72 2.56 -1.40
C LEU A 113 7.45 2.10 -0.13
N ARG A 114 7.16 0.91 0.40
CA ARG A 114 7.88 0.31 1.54
C ARG A 114 9.38 0.29 1.31
N LYS A 115 9.82 -0.20 0.14
CA LYS A 115 11.24 -0.21 -0.24
C LYS A 115 11.83 1.20 -0.31
N CYS A 116 11.10 2.19 -0.83
CA CYS A 116 11.58 3.56 -0.89
C CYS A 116 11.75 4.16 0.51
N VAL A 117 10.80 3.91 1.42
CA VAL A 117 10.87 4.33 2.83
C VAL A 117 12.06 3.69 3.53
N ALA A 118 12.20 2.36 3.47
CA ALA A 118 13.33 1.65 4.06
C ALA A 118 14.68 2.14 3.50
N ASN A 119 14.77 2.37 2.19
CA ASN A 119 15.98 2.90 1.56
C ASN A 119 16.29 4.33 2.01
N ALA A 120 15.28 5.18 2.20
CA ALA A 120 15.46 6.54 2.69
C ALA A 120 16.03 6.54 4.12
N LEU A 121 15.47 5.72 5.01
CA LEU A 121 15.97 5.54 6.38
C LEU A 121 17.41 5.02 6.40
N ASN A 122 17.71 3.98 5.61
CA ASN A 122 19.06 3.44 5.46
C ASN A 122 20.07 4.43 4.86
N SER A 123 19.59 5.44 4.11
CA SER A 123 20.43 6.46 3.50
C SER A 123 20.62 7.70 4.39
N GLY A 124 20.13 7.66 5.63
CA GLY A 124 20.36 8.71 6.64
C GLY A 124 19.24 9.75 6.74
N LEU A 125 18.07 9.49 6.15
CA LEU A 125 16.88 10.29 6.44
C LEU A 125 16.35 9.92 7.84
N THR A 126 16.11 10.91 8.68
CA THR A 126 15.52 10.69 10.01
C THR A 126 14.04 10.33 9.90
N LYS A 127 13.49 9.73 10.96
CA LYS A 127 12.06 9.44 11.02
C LYS A 127 11.23 10.72 10.98
N GLU A 128 11.69 11.79 11.63
CA GLU A 128 11.02 13.08 11.65
C GLU A 128 10.99 13.70 10.26
N GLU A 129 12.11 13.68 9.53
CA GLU A 129 12.15 14.14 8.14
C GLU A 129 11.24 13.32 7.24
N LEU A 130 11.21 11.99 7.42
CA LEU A 130 10.33 11.12 6.63
C LEU A 130 8.86 11.37 6.92
N LEU A 131 8.48 11.51 8.19
CA LEU A 131 7.12 11.78 8.61
C LEU A 131 6.66 13.18 8.18
N ALA A 132 7.54 14.18 8.20
CA ALA A 132 7.25 15.51 7.67
C ALA A 132 6.96 15.46 6.15
N ILE A 133 7.78 14.73 5.38
CA ILE A 133 7.50 14.52 3.94
C ILE A 133 6.20 13.77 3.74
N CYS A 134 5.92 12.76 4.57
CA CYS A 134 4.65 12.07 4.52
C CYS A 134 3.50 13.05 4.75
N ASP A 135 3.60 13.91 5.78
CA ASP A 135 2.57 14.90 6.14
C ASP A 135 2.37 15.95 5.04
N ASP A 136 3.43 16.46 4.42
CA ASP A 136 3.36 17.39 3.29
C ASP A 136 2.63 16.75 2.08
N LEU A 137 2.98 15.49 1.77
CA LEU A 137 2.32 14.74 0.71
C LEU A 137 0.86 14.43 1.07
N VAL A 138 0.60 14.06 2.32
CA VAL A 138 -0.72 13.83 2.93
C VAL A 138 -1.58 15.09 2.86
N GLY A 139 -1.02 16.27 3.11
CA GLY A 139 -1.70 17.55 3.02
C GLY A 139 -2.02 17.96 1.58
N GLY A 140 -1.16 17.58 0.62
CA GLY A 140 -1.35 17.85 -0.81
C GLY A 140 -2.32 16.90 -1.52
N PHE A 141 -2.46 15.66 -1.05
CA PHE A 141 -3.49 14.73 -1.53
C PHE A 141 -4.78 14.97 -0.72
N GLY A 142 -5.95 15.14 -1.35
CA GLY A 142 -7.19 15.38 -0.59
C GLY A 142 -7.51 14.24 0.41
N LYS A 143 -8.28 14.53 1.47
CA LYS A 143 -8.60 13.64 2.63
C LYS A 143 -8.87 12.17 2.26
N ASP A 144 -9.49 11.92 1.11
CA ASP A 144 -9.85 10.58 0.65
C ASP A 144 -8.67 9.74 0.13
N GLN A 145 -7.55 10.35 -0.29
CA GLN A 145 -6.45 9.65 -0.98
C GLN A 145 -5.30 9.24 -0.05
N VAL A 146 -5.28 9.78 1.15
CA VAL A 146 -4.05 9.98 1.93
C VAL A 146 -3.73 8.84 2.88
N SER A 147 -4.76 8.27 3.53
CA SER A 147 -4.59 7.47 4.74
C SER A 147 -3.68 6.25 4.58
N VAL A 148 -3.86 5.44 3.54
CA VAL A 148 -3.16 4.14 3.48
C VAL A 148 -1.69 4.24 3.04
N CYS A 149 -1.30 5.19 2.20
CA CYS A 149 0.13 5.32 1.84
C CYS A 149 0.94 5.89 3.02
N ALA A 150 0.34 6.78 3.83
CA ALA A 150 0.92 7.24 5.08
C ALA A 150 1.00 6.11 6.14
N ILE A 151 -0.06 5.32 6.32
CA ILE A 151 -0.04 4.15 7.22
C ILE A 151 1.12 3.21 6.86
N ILE A 152 1.36 2.97 5.56
CA ILE A 152 2.48 2.12 5.11
C ILE A 152 3.83 2.73 5.49
N ALA A 153 3.99 4.04 5.32
CA ALA A 153 5.25 4.70 5.68
C ALA A 153 5.49 4.69 7.19
N VAL A 154 4.46 4.95 7.99
CA VAL A 154 4.52 4.86 9.46
C VAL A 154 4.83 3.43 9.90
N ASP A 155 4.14 2.42 9.37
CA ASP A 155 4.41 1.00 9.65
C ASP A 155 5.87 0.61 9.37
N GLU A 156 6.43 1.10 8.25
CA GLU A 156 7.82 0.81 7.89
C GLU A 156 8.82 1.55 8.80
N VAL A 157 8.52 2.79 9.22
CA VAL A 157 9.33 3.53 10.20
C VAL A 157 9.37 2.79 11.54
N LEU A 158 8.21 2.33 12.04
CA LEU A 158 8.13 1.60 13.30
C LEU A 158 8.95 0.30 13.26
N LYS A 159 8.83 -0.47 12.16
CA LYS A 159 9.64 -1.67 11.93
C LYS A 159 11.14 -1.37 11.91
N TYR A 160 11.53 -0.26 11.30
CA TYR A 160 12.92 0.17 11.26
C TYR A 160 13.44 0.50 12.67
N GLU A 161 12.66 1.21 13.49
CA GLU A 161 13.03 1.52 14.88
C GLU A 161 13.20 0.26 15.73
N ASP A 162 12.28 -0.69 15.63
CA ASP A 162 12.37 -1.95 16.37
C ASP A 162 13.60 -2.75 15.97
N PHE A 163 13.93 -2.75 14.68
CA PHE A 163 15.14 -3.40 14.18
C PHE A 163 16.43 -2.70 14.64
N ASP A 164 16.45 -1.37 14.69
CA ASP A 164 17.59 -0.60 15.18
C ASP A 164 17.81 -0.81 16.70
N LYS A 165 16.72 -0.85 17.49
CA LYS A 165 16.78 -1.23 18.91
C LYS A 165 17.34 -2.64 19.10
N LEU A 166 16.85 -3.61 18.32
CA LEU A 166 17.34 -4.99 18.38
C LEU A 166 18.84 -5.06 18.05
N LYS A 167 19.30 -4.37 16.99
CA LYS A 167 20.71 -4.27 16.64
C LYS A 167 21.57 -3.71 17.77
N LYS A 168 21.09 -2.63 18.43
CA LYS A 168 21.79 -2.03 19.58
C LYS A 168 21.87 -3.00 20.75
N MET A 169 20.79 -3.73 21.06
CA MET A 169 20.80 -4.76 22.09
C MET A 169 21.78 -5.89 21.75
N VAL A 170 21.72 -6.44 20.54
CA VAL A 170 22.66 -7.49 20.10
C VAL A 170 24.09 -6.98 20.20
N LYS A 171 24.40 -5.75 19.76
CA LYS A 171 25.76 -5.20 19.87
C LYS A 171 26.21 -5.02 21.33
N MET A 172 25.30 -4.69 22.24
CA MET A 172 25.59 -4.54 23.66
C MET A 172 25.86 -5.90 24.34
N TYR A 173 25.08 -6.91 23.98
CA TYR A 173 25.15 -8.24 24.61
C TYR A 173 26.09 -9.22 23.89
N ALA A 174 26.47 -8.97 22.64
CA ALA A 174 27.37 -9.84 21.86
C ALA A 174 28.71 -10.14 22.57
N PRO A 175 29.37 -9.21 23.29
CA PRO A 175 30.56 -9.51 24.07
C PRO A 175 30.33 -10.46 25.26
N TYR A 176 29.07 -10.68 25.65
CA TYR A 176 28.67 -11.49 26.80
C TYR A 176 27.94 -12.79 26.41
N MET A 177 27.80 -13.08 25.12
CA MET A 177 27.22 -14.33 24.63
C MET A 177 28.31 -15.39 24.55
N GLU A 178 28.38 -16.28 25.52
CA GLU A 178 29.16 -17.52 25.43
C GLU A 178 28.43 -18.48 24.50
N PHE A 179 29.06 -18.86 23.39
CA PHE A 179 28.57 -19.92 22.52
C PHE A 179 29.10 -21.26 23.05
N PRO A 180 28.25 -22.25 23.36
CA PRO A 180 28.72 -23.59 23.65
C PRO A 180 29.44 -24.16 22.41
N GLU A 181 30.58 -24.80 22.64
CA GLU A 181 31.38 -25.49 21.61
C GLU A 181 30.60 -26.58 20.88
#